data_AF-A0A292IIE7-F1
#
_entry.id   AF-A0A292IIE7-F1
#
_cell.length_a   1.000
_cell.length_b   1.000
_cell.length_c   1.000
_cell.angle_alpha   90.00
_cell.angle_beta   90.00
_cell.angle_gamma   90.00
#
_symmetry.space_group_name_H-M   'P 1'
#
loop_
_entity.id
_entity.type
_entity.pdbx_description
1 polymer ?
#
loop_
_entity_poly.entity_id
_entity_poly.type
_entity_poly.pdbx_seq_one_letter_code
_entity_poly.pdbx_strand_id
1 'polypeptide(L)'
;MAKKKNDVEFQELILRELNKLNKKVDNAKTELKLEIKESENKLRQEIKESENKLRQEIKESENKLRQEIKESETKLRQKIKESEVKLRGEIKESENKLRQEIKESETKLRQKIKESEVKLEKKIKEGENKLEQKIVDAKNDLNARIDYYHPTTTPPPPPKKLYKLIKNIILVHVDDSWNEQKLQELIKQIYQDFRHLKKSKIGYVQFRVVISKTEFVRKYLEAIEFSKDYQYLIDNETNESERI
;
A
#
# COMPACT_ATOMS: atom_id res chain seq x y z
N MET A 1 -89.91 -81.75 -84.27
CA MET A 1 -88.56 -81.29 -84.69
C MET A 1 -88.37 -79.77 -84.54
N ALA A 2 -89.37 -78.93 -84.84
CA ALA A 2 -89.25 -77.46 -84.74
C ALA A 2 -88.90 -76.91 -83.34
N LYS A 3 -89.46 -77.47 -82.26
CA LYS A 3 -89.23 -76.97 -80.88
C LYS A 3 -87.77 -77.10 -80.41
N LYS A 4 -87.11 -78.22 -80.72
CA LYS A 4 -85.68 -78.45 -80.43
C LYS A 4 -84.75 -77.51 -81.22
N LYS A 5 -85.15 -77.10 -82.44
CA LYS A 5 -84.36 -76.18 -83.27
C LYS A 5 -84.41 -74.75 -82.72
N ASN A 6 -85.58 -74.30 -82.28
CA ASN A 6 -85.72 -72.98 -81.64
C ASN A 6 -84.95 -72.86 -80.31
N ASP A 7 -84.88 -73.93 -79.50
CA ASP A 7 -84.11 -73.92 -78.25
C ASP A 7 -82.59 -73.79 -78.51
N VAL A 8 -82.07 -74.43 -79.56
CA VAL A 8 -80.65 -74.34 -79.93
C VAL A 8 -80.31 -72.94 -80.44
N GLU A 9 -81.14 -72.35 -81.30
CA GLU A 9 -80.94 -70.97 -81.79
C GLU A 9 -80.98 -69.94 -80.64
N PHE A 10 -81.85 -70.14 -79.65
CA PHE A 10 -81.91 -69.30 -78.45
C PHE A 10 -80.65 -69.44 -77.58
N GLN A 11 -80.15 -70.67 -77.37
CA GLN A 11 -78.90 -70.90 -76.64
C GLN A 11 -77.69 -70.27 -77.35
N GLU A 12 -77.58 -70.38 -78.67
CA GLU A 12 -76.52 -69.75 -79.45
C GLU A 12 -76.57 -68.21 -79.35
N LEU A 13 -77.78 -67.62 -79.36
CA LEU A 13 -77.97 -66.19 -79.18
C LEU A 13 -77.48 -65.73 -77.80
N ILE A 14 -77.87 -66.44 -76.73
CA ILE A 14 -77.39 -66.14 -75.37
C ILE A 14 -75.87 -66.25 -75.28
N LEU A 15 -75.28 -67.29 -75.86
CA LEU A 15 -73.83 -67.50 -75.82
C LEU A 15 -73.08 -66.38 -76.55
N ARG A 16 -73.62 -65.90 -77.69
CA ARG A 16 -73.08 -64.72 -78.41
C ARG A 16 -73.14 -63.46 -77.55
N GLU A 17 -74.28 -63.19 -76.90
CA GLU A 17 -74.42 -61.99 -76.07
C GLU A 17 -73.55 -62.05 -74.81
N LEU A 18 -73.44 -63.21 -74.14
CA LEU A 18 -72.50 -63.40 -73.03
C LEU A 18 -71.04 -63.18 -73.46
N ASN A 19 -70.65 -63.68 -74.63
CA ASN A 19 -69.30 -63.45 -75.17
C ASN A 19 -69.05 -61.97 -75.50
N LYS A 20 -70.04 -61.26 -76.05
CA LYS A 20 -69.94 -59.81 -76.26
C LYS A 20 -69.81 -59.06 -74.93
N LEU A 21 -70.58 -59.45 -73.92
CA LEU A 21 -70.54 -58.84 -72.59
C LEU A 21 -69.17 -59.07 -71.93
N ASN A 22 -68.66 -60.30 -71.95
CA ASN A 22 -67.33 -60.62 -71.42
C ASN A 22 -66.23 -59.78 -72.09
N LYS A 23 -66.26 -59.65 -73.43
CA LYS A 23 -65.32 -58.78 -74.15
C LYS A 23 -65.42 -57.32 -73.70
N LYS A 24 -66.63 -56.79 -73.49
CA LYS A 24 -66.82 -55.43 -72.97
C LYS A 24 -66.25 -55.27 -71.56
N VAL A 25 -66.48 -56.25 -70.69
CA VAL A 25 -65.96 -56.26 -69.31
C VAL A 25 -64.43 -56.31 -69.30
N ASP A 26 -63.83 -57.16 -70.13
CA ASP A 26 -62.37 -57.26 -70.24
C ASP A 26 -61.76 -55.95 -70.76
N ASN A 27 -62.37 -55.34 -71.79
CA ASN A 27 -61.93 -54.05 -72.30
C ASN A 27 -62.04 -52.95 -71.23
N ALA A 28 -63.18 -52.84 -70.55
CA ALA A 28 -63.37 -51.85 -69.47
C ALA A 28 -62.35 -52.06 -68.33
N LYS A 29 -62.04 -53.31 -67.99
CA LYS A 29 -61.01 -53.63 -66.98
C LYS A 29 -59.61 -53.21 -67.45
N THR A 30 -59.29 -53.36 -68.73
CA THR A 30 -58.00 -52.90 -69.27
C THR A 30 -57.91 -51.38 -69.31
N GLU A 31 -58.98 -50.68 -69.71
CA GLU A 31 -59.06 -49.22 -69.71
C GLU A 31 -58.90 -48.65 -68.30
N LEU A 32 -59.65 -49.17 -67.31
CA LEU A 32 -59.52 -48.77 -65.92
C LEU A 32 -58.10 -48.97 -65.36
N LYS A 33 -57.43 -50.08 -65.72
CA LYS A 33 -56.04 -50.31 -65.30
C LYS A 33 -55.08 -49.28 -65.88
N LEU A 34 -55.29 -48.87 -67.14
CA LEU A 34 -54.49 -47.84 -67.79
C LEU A 34 -54.73 -46.48 -67.13
N GLU A 35 -55.99 -46.09 -66.90
CA GLU A 35 -56.35 -44.84 -66.22
C GLU A 35 -55.78 -44.74 -64.80
N ILE A 36 -55.85 -45.84 -64.03
CA ILE A 36 -55.24 -45.90 -62.69
C ILE A 36 -53.73 -45.67 -62.78
N LYS A 37 -53.05 -46.36 -63.71
CA LYS A 37 -51.60 -46.23 -63.87
C LYS A 37 -51.19 -44.82 -64.31
N GLU A 38 -51.95 -44.19 -65.20
CA GLU A 38 -51.73 -42.80 -65.60
C GLU A 38 -51.94 -41.83 -64.43
N SER A 39 -53.00 -42.05 -63.64
CA SER A 39 -53.28 -41.23 -62.45
C SER A 39 -52.18 -41.36 -61.40
N GLU A 40 -51.71 -42.59 -61.12
CA GLU A 40 -50.57 -42.82 -60.23
C GLU A 40 -49.30 -42.12 -60.71
N ASN A 41 -49.02 -42.15 -62.02
CA ASN A 41 -47.86 -41.48 -62.59
C ASN A 41 -47.95 -39.95 -62.45
N LYS A 42 -49.12 -39.37 -62.71
CA LYS A 42 -49.37 -37.92 -62.52
C LYS A 42 -49.16 -37.52 -61.06
N LEU A 43 -49.76 -38.24 -60.11
CA LEU A 43 -49.58 -37.99 -58.68
C LEU A 43 -48.11 -38.09 -58.25
N ARG A 44 -47.36 -39.08 -58.76
CA ARG A 44 -45.91 -39.19 -58.48
C ARG A 44 -45.12 -38.02 -59.02
N GLN A 45 -45.50 -37.45 -60.16
CA GLN A 45 -44.86 -36.25 -60.71
C GLN A 45 -45.17 -35.02 -59.85
N GLU A 46 -46.44 -34.80 -59.50
CA GLU A 46 -46.88 -33.70 -58.65
C GLU A 46 -46.21 -33.71 -57.27
N ILE A 47 -46.07 -34.90 -56.66
CA ILE A 47 -45.35 -35.07 -55.39
C ILE A 47 -43.88 -34.66 -55.55
N LYS A 48 -43.19 -35.13 -56.58
CA LYS A 48 -41.78 -34.79 -56.83
C LYS A 48 -41.58 -33.29 -57.07
N GLU A 49 -42.49 -32.66 -57.82
CA GLU A 49 -42.44 -31.21 -58.05
C GLU A 49 -42.65 -30.44 -56.75
N SER A 50 -43.59 -30.87 -55.91
CA SER A 50 -43.85 -30.26 -54.60
C SER A 50 -42.67 -30.41 -53.65
N GLU A 51 -42.05 -31.59 -53.59
CA GLU A 51 -40.82 -31.82 -52.82
C GLU A 51 -39.68 -30.93 -53.28
N ASN A 52 -39.51 -30.76 -54.59
CA ASN A 52 -38.46 -29.90 -55.14
C ASN A 52 -38.69 -28.42 -54.79
N LYS A 53 -39.94 -27.93 -54.88
CA LYS A 53 -40.29 -26.56 -54.48
C LYS A 53 -40.01 -26.33 -52.99
N LEU A 54 -40.46 -27.24 -52.12
CA LEU A 54 -40.20 -27.14 -50.68
C LEU A 54 -38.70 -27.14 -50.35
N ARG A 55 -37.91 -27.97 -51.04
CA ARG A 55 -36.43 -27.96 -50.87
C ARG A 55 -35.80 -26.64 -51.28
N GLN A 56 -36.31 -25.97 -52.31
CA GLN A 56 -35.84 -24.65 -52.73
C GLN A 56 -36.21 -23.59 -51.69
N GLU A 57 -37.46 -23.56 -51.24
CA GLU A 57 -37.93 -22.61 -50.21
C GLU A 57 -37.16 -22.75 -48.89
N ILE A 58 -36.86 -23.98 -48.48
CA ILE A 58 -36.03 -24.24 -47.29
C ILE A 58 -34.63 -23.66 -47.48
N LYS A 59 -33.97 -23.91 -48.62
CA LYS A 59 -32.63 -23.37 -48.90
C LYS A 59 -32.61 -21.84 -48.94
N GLU A 60 -33.63 -21.22 -49.53
CA GLU A 60 -33.75 -19.77 -49.57
C GLU A 60 -33.93 -19.19 -48.16
N SER A 61 -34.76 -19.83 -47.34
CA SER A 61 -34.99 -19.43 -45.94
C SER A 61 -33.71 -19.57 -45.10
N GLU A 62 -32.97 -20.67 -45.25
CA GLU A 62 -31.67 -20.85 -44.59
C GLU A 62 -30.66 -19.77 -45.00
N ASN A 63 -30.62 -19.41 -46.28
CA ASN A 63 -29.72 -18.36 -46.78
C ASN A 63 -30.09 -16.99 -46.21
N LYS A 64 -31.37 -16.64 -46.14
CA LYS A 64 -31.85 -15.40 -45.53
C LYS A 64 -31.48 -15.33 -44.05
N LEU A 65 -31.73 -16.40 -43.28
CA LEU A 65 -31.36 -16.46 -41.86
C LEU A 65 -29.84 -16.31 -41.66
N ARG A 66 -29.02 -16.93 -42.52
CA ARG A 66 -27.55 -16.76 -42.46
C ARG A 66 -27.11 -15.32 -42.71
N GLN A 67 -27.79 -14.60 -43.61
CA GLN A 67 -27.52 -13.18 -43.86
C GLN A 67 -27.91 -12.31 -42.65
N GLU A 68 -29.10 -12.51 -42.11
CA GLU A 68 -29.59 -11.78 -40.92
C GLU A 68 -28.68 -11.98 -39.70
N ILE A 69 -28.18 -13.20 -39.49
CA ILE A 69 -27.21 -13.50 -38.43
C ILE A 69 -25.91 -12.71 -38.63
N LYS A 70 -25.36 -12.68 -39.85
CA LYS A 70 -24.11 -11.93 -40.15
C LYS A 70 -24.29 -10.43 -39.97
N GLU A 71 -25.42 -9.88 -40.39
CA GLU A 71 -25.75 -8.47 -40.19
C GLU A 71 -25.87 -8.13 -38.70
N SER A 72 -26.55 -8.99 -37.94
CA SER A 72 -26.70 -8.84 -36.49
C SER A 72 -25.35 -8.90 -35.77
N GLU A 73 -24.47 -9.83 -36.15
CA GLU A 73 -23.12 -9.92 -35.61
C GLU A 73 -22.31 -8.63 -35.90
N THR A 74 -22.41 -8.10 -37.12
CA THR A 74 -21.73 -6.86 -37.52
C THR A 74 -22.21 -5.67 -36.69
N LYS A 75 -23.53 -5.52 -36.52
CA LYS A 75 -24.14 -4.47 -35.67
C LYS A 75 -23.69 -4.59 -34.21
N LEU A 76 -23.62 -5.81 -33.67
CA LEU A 76 -23.14 -6.04 -32.29
C LEU A 76 -21.66 -5.66 -32.15
N ARG A 77 -20.81 -6.05 -33.10
CA ARG A 77 -19.38 -5.67 -33.11
C ARG A 77 -19.19 -4.16 -33.15
N GLN A 78 -20.01 -3.43 -33.90
CA GLN A 78 -19.98 -1.96 -33.91
C GLN A 78 -20.36 -1.37 -32.56
N LYS A 79 -21.47 -1.82 -31.95
CA LYS A 79 -21.91 -1.36 -30.62
C LYS A 79 -20.86 -1.60 -29.53
N ILE A 80 -20.16 -2.74 -29.60
CA ILE A 80 -19.06 -3.06 -28.67
C ILE A 80 -17.93 -2.04 -28.82
N LYS A 81 -17.50 -1.73 -30.06
CA LYS A 81 -16.45 -0.73 -30.32
C LYS A 81 -16.83 0.67 -29.82
N GLU A 82 -18.07 1.10 -30.08
CA GLU A 82 -18.59 2.38 -29.60
C GLU A 82 -18.58 2.46 -28.06
N SER A 83 -18.99 1.38 -27.41
CA SER A 83 -18.96 1.27 -25.94
C SER A 83 -17.53 1.33 -25.39
N GLU A 84 -16.58 0.66 -26.04
CA GLU A 84 -15.17 0.70 -25.65
C GLU A 84 -14.58 2.11 -25.75
N VAL A 85 -14.88 2.84 -26.83
CA VAL A 85 -14.45 4.23 -27.01
C VAL A 85 -15.02 5.13 -25.92
N LYS A 86 -16.30 4.96 -25.59
CA LYS A 86 -16.96 5.73 -24.52
C LYS A 86 -16.30 5.47 -23.16
N LEU A 87 -16.09 4.21 -22.79
CA LEU A 87 -15.44 3.83 -21.52
C LEU A 87 -14.01 4.38 -21.43
N ARG A 88 -13.23 4.34 -22.53
CA ARG A 88 -11.89 4.95 -22.57
C ARG A 88 -11.94 6.47 -22.35
N GLY A 89 -13.00 7.14 -22.81
CA GLY A 89 -13.24 8.55 -22.55
C GLY A 89 -13.50 8.83 -21.06
N GLU A 90 -14.42 8.08 -20.45
CA GLU A 90 -14.77 8.20 -19.03
C GLU A 90 -13.57 7.94 -18.10
N ILE A 91 -12.72 6.98 -18.45
CA ILE A 91 -11.48 6.70 -17.72
C ILE A 91 -10.53 7.90 -17.78
N LYS A 92 -10.30 8.47 -18.96
CA LYS A 92 -9.42 9.65 -19.13
C LYS A 92 -9.93 10.86 -18.35
N GLU A 93 -11.23 11.10 -18.36
CA GLU A 93 -11.86 12.18 -17.61
C GLU A 93 -11.64 11.99 -16.10
N SER A 94 -11.86 10.78 -15.61
CA SER A 94 -11.64 10.41 -14.20
C SER A 94 -10.17 10.58 -13.78
N GLU A 95 -9.23 10.13 -14.62
CA GLU A 95 -7.79 10.34 -14.38
C GLU A 95 -7.41 11.82 -14.30
N ASN A 96 -7.95 12.65 -15.19
CA ASN A 96 -7.69 14.09 -15.18
C ASN A 96 -8.23 14.76 -13.91
N LYS A 97 -9.44 14.38 -13.48
CA LYS A 97 -10.02 14.89 -12.23
C LYS A 97 -9.17 14.51 -11.01
N LEU A 98 -8.75 13.25 -10.90
CA LEU A 98 -7.87 12.81 -9.82
C LEU A 98 -6.53 13.55 -9.82
N ARG A 99 -5.94 13.79 -11.00
CA ARG A 99 -4.70 14.59 -11.10
C ARG A 99 -4.88 16.03 -10.61
N GLN A 100 -6.03 16.64 -10.86
CA GLN A 100 -6.34 17.98 -10.35
C GLN A 100 -6.50 17.97 -8.82
N GLU A 101 -7.27 17.02 -8.27
CA GLU A 101 -7.46 16.88 -6.82
C GLU A 101 -6.14 16.65 -6.08
N ILE A 102 -5.22 15.86 -6.65
CA ILE A 102 -3.87 15.66 -6.10
C ILE A 102 -3.08 16.98 -6.08
N LYS A 103 -3.07 17.75 -7.18
CA LYS A 103 -2.36 19.04 -7.26
C LYS A 103 -2.89 20.07 -6.26
N GLU A 104 -4.21 20.13 -6.10
CA GLU A 104 -4.84 21.00 -5.11
C GLU A 104 -4.47 20.60 -3.68
N SER A 105 -4.48 19.29 -3.39
CA SER A 105 -4.08 18.75 -2.09
C SER A 105 -2.62 19.04 -1.78
N GLU A 106 -1.73 18.88 -2.77
CA GLU A 106 -0.31 19.21 -2.63
C GLU A 106 -0.10 20.70 -2.31
N THR A 107 -0.83 21.59 -3.00
CA THR A 107 -0.76 23.03 -2.77
C THR A 107 -1.23 23.40 -1.36
N LYS A 108 -2.35 22.82 -0.90
CA LYS A 108 -2.85 23.00 0.47
C LYS A 108 -1.84 22.50 1.51
N LEU A 109 -1.18 21.37 1.28
CA LEU A 109 -0.15 20.85 2.17
C LEU A 109 1.08 21.76 2.22
N ARG A 110 1.55 22.24 1.07
CA ARG A 110 2.67 23.20 1.00
C ARG A 110 2.37 24.49 1.77
N GLN A 111 1.14 25.00 1.69
CA GLN A 111 0.72 26.16 2.47
C GLN A 111 0.75 25.86 3.98
N LYS A 112 0.19 24.74 4.43
CA LYS A 112 0.22 24.33 5.85
C LYS A 112 1.63 24.16 6.39
N ILE A 113 2.55 23.64 5.58
CA ILE A 113 3.98 23.53 5.93
C ILE A 113 4.56 24.93 6.17
N LYS A 114 4.41 25.85 5.22
CA LYS A 114 4.90 27.24 5.36
C LYS A 114 4.33 27.93 6.60
N GLU A 115 3.03 27.79 6.84
CA GLU A 115 2.40 28.35 8.05
C GLU A 115 2.97 27.75 9.34
N SER A 116 3.34 26.47 9.32
CA SER A 116 3.96 25.80 10.46
C SER A 116 5.41 26.24 10.66
N GLU A 117 6.18 26.42 9.59
CA GLU A 117 7.55 26.96 9.61
C GLU A 117 7.57 28.35 10.24
N VAL A 118 6.72 29.27 9.78
CA VAL A 118 6.61 30.64 10.35
C VAL A 118 6.25 30.61 11.85
N LYS A 119 5.35 29.71 12.25
CA LYS A 119 4.99 29.55 13.68
C LYS A 119 6.17 29.04 14.51
N LEU A 120 6.96 28.11 13.97
CA LEU A 120 8.14 27.58 14.64
C LEU A 120 9.23 28.65 14.76
N GLU A 121 9.52 29.40 13.70
CA GLU A 121 10.48 30.51 13.73
C GLU A 121 10.12 31.53 14.79
N LYS A 122 8.83 31.89 14.90
CA LYS A 122 8.37 32.81 15.94
C LYS A 122 8.64 32.26 17.35
N LYS A 123 8.33 30.98 17.59
CA LYS A 123 8.58 30.33 18.88
C LYS A 123 10.07 30.25 19.23
N ILE A 124 10.93 30.03 18.24
CA ILE A 124 12.38 30.02 18.41
C ILE A 124 12.85 31.41 18.86
N LYS A 125 12.48 32.47 18.14
CA LYS A 125 12.82 33.86 18.51
C LYS A 125 12.33 34.25 19.90
N GLU A 126 11.10 33.87 20.25
CA GLU A 126 10.57 34.09 21.61
C GLU A 126 11.38 33.34 22.68
N GLY A 127 11.88 32.15 22.37
CA GLY A 127 12.76 31.38 23.23
C GLY A 127 14.15 32.01 23.40
N GLU A 128 14.75 32.47 22.30
CA GLU A 128 16.04 33.18 22.27
C GLU A 128 15.98 34.44 23.13
N ASN A 129 14.99 35.30 22.92
CA ASN A 129 14.82 36.54 23.70
C ASN A 129 14.68 36.25 25.22
N LYS A 130 13.93 35.20 25.59
CA LYS A 130 13.80 34.79 27.00
C LYS A 130 15.10 34.29 27.59
N LEU A 131 15.94 33.61 26.78
CA LEU A 131 17.23 33.12 27.22
C LEU A 131 18.21 34.29 27.40
N GLU A 132 18.25 35.23 26.45
CA GLU A 132 19.05 36.45 26.54
C GLU A 132 18.72 37.26 27.80
N GLN A 133 17.42 37.46 28.09
CA GLN A 133 17.00 38.17 29.30
C GLN A 133 17.53 37.47 30.57
N LYS A 134 17.40 36.14 30.66
CA LYS A 134 17.91 35.38 31.80
C LYS A 134 19.43 35.50 31.97
N ILE A 135 20.18 35.59 30.86
CA ILE A 135 21.63 35.79 30.91
C ILE A 135 21.96 37.18 31.45
N VAL A 136 21.24 38.22 31.00
CA VAL A 136 21.40 39.59 31.50
C VAL A 136 21.09 39.68 32.99
N ASP A 137 19.97 39.09 33.42
CA ASP A 137 19.56 39.07 34.83
C ASP A 137 20.63 38.36 35.69
N ALA A 138 21.10 37.18 35.26
CA ALA A 138 22.16 36.45 35.95
C ALA A 138 23.49 37.22 36.03
N LYS A 139 23.83 37.97 34.98
CA LYS A 139 25.03 38.83 34.96
C LYS A 139 24.90 40.00 35.94
N ASN A 140 23.73 40.63 36.00
CA ASN A 140 23.45 41.72 36.93
C ASN A 140 23.49 41.24 38.38
N ASP A 141 22.89 40.08 38.68
CA ASP A 141 22.96 39.45 40.00
C ASP A 141 24.40 39.14 40.43
N LEU A 142 25.22 38.64 39.50
CA LEU A 142 26.63 38.36 39.74
C LEU A 142 27.41 39.65 40.04
N ASN A 143 27.20 40.70 39.24
CA ASN A 143 27.86 41.99 39.45
C ASN A 143 27.48 42.62 40.79
N ALA A 144 26.19 42.63 41.14
CA ALA A 144 25.74 43.14 42.44
C ALA A 144 26.39 42.39 43.61
N ARG A 145 26.62 41.08 43.46
CA ARG A 145 27.33 40.27 44.45
C ARG A 145 28.83 40.58 44.55
N ILE A 146 29.46 40.97 43.43
CA ILE A 146 30.86 41.42 43.40
C ILE A 146 30.98 42.81 44.04
N ASP A 147 30.08 43.73 43.73
CA ASP A 147 30.13 45.11 44.25
C ASP A 147 29.89 45.19 45.77
N TYR A 148 29.08 44.28 46.32
CA TYR A 148 28.90 44.12 47.77
C TYR A 148 30.15 43.57 48.48
N TYR A 149 31.16 43.10 47.74
CA TYR A 149 32.38 42.54 48.31
C TYR A 149 33.38 43.66 48.67
N HIS A 150 33.37 44.09 49.94
CA HIS A 150 34.40 44.98 50.49
C HIS A 150 35.62 44.17 50.98
N PRO A 151 36.84 44.43 50.49
CA PRO A 151 38.04 43.77 50.99
C PRO A 151 38.45 44.43 52.31
N THR A 152 38.10 43.81 53.43
CA THR A 152 38.69 44.17 54.73
C THR A 152 39.36 42.95 55.35
N THR A 153 40.67 43.10 55.54
CA THR A 153 41.61 42.31 56.35
C THR A 153 41.64 40.78 56.18
N THR A 154 42.78 40.32 55.64
CA THR A 154 43.25 38.93 55.48
C THR A 154 42.45 38.04 54.52
N PRO A 155 43.11 37.41 53.52
CA PRO A 155 42.43 36.45 52.67
C PRO A 155 42.00 35.26 53.54
N PRO A 156 40.73 34.82 53.49
CA PRO A 156 40.34 33.61 54.17
C PRO A 156 41.13 32.43 53.56
N PRO A 157 41.54 31.43 54.35
CA PRO A 157 42.18 30.24 53.80
C PRO A 157 41.26 29.64 52.72
N PRO A 158 41.83 29.06 51.65
CA PRO A 158 41.03 28.55 50.53
C PRO A 158 39.95 27.60 51.07
N PRO A 159 38.69 27.71 50.60
CA PRO A 159 37.61 26.85 51.07
C PRO A 159 37.99 25.39 50.82
N LYS A 160 38.24 24.63 51.90
CA LYS A 160 38.71 23.23 51.88
C LYS A 160 37.71 22.22 51.28
N LYS A 161 36.60 22.65 50.65
CA LYS A 161 35.59 21.75 50.07
C LYS A 161 35.01 22.32 48.79
N LEU A 162 35.67 22.09 47.66
CA LEU A 162 35.01 22.23 46.36
C LEU A 162 34.54 20.84 45.91
N TYR A 163 33.30 20.48 46.27
CA TYR A 163 32.66 19.25 45.80
C TYR A 163 31.42 19.63 45.00
N LYS A 164 31.53 19.60 43.67
CA LYS A 164 30.39 19.92 42.79
C LYS A 164 29.63 18.63 42.45
N LEU A 165 28.54 18.36 43.17
CA LEU A 165 27.70 17.18 42.96
C LEU A 165 26.81 17.36 41.71
N ILE A 166 27.27 16.85 40.56
CA ILE A 166 26.41 16.65 39.40
C ILE A 166 26.02 15.16 39.41
N LYS A 167 24.79 14.89 39.87
CA LYS A 167 24.07 13.59 39.90
C LYS A 167 24.96 12.32 39.87
N ASN A 168 25.87 12.18 40.85
CA ASN A 168 26.71 11.01 41.18
C ASN A 168 28.23 11.15 40.93
N ILE A 169 28.74 12.34 40.58
CA ILE A 169 30.19 12.61 40.48
C ILE A 169 30.63 13.60 41.57
N ILE A 170 31.75 13.29 42.25
CA ILE A 170 32.46 14.21 43.13
C ILE A 170 33.63 14.80 42.34
N LEU A 171 33.56 16.10 42.01
CA LEU A 171 34.66 16.81 41.34
C LEU A 171 35.57 17.48 42.38
N VAL A 172 36.87 17.24 42.32
CA VAL A 172 37.92 17.82 43.19
C VAL A 172 38.96 18.52 42.32
N HIS A 173 39.34 19.75 42.67
CA HIS A 173 40.43 20.47 41.99
C HIS A 173 41.71 20.46 42.82
N VAL A 174 42.84 20.09 42.21
CA VAL A 174 44.17 20.00 42.84
C VAL A 174 45.17 20.84 42.05
N ASP A 175 45.69 21.89 42.69
CA ASP A 175 46.65 22.83 42.13
C ASP A 175 48.07 22.65 42.69
N ASP A 176 49.02 23.47 42.23
CA ASP A 176 50.43 23.38 42.61
C ASP A 176 50.71 23.59 44.11
N SER A 177 49.80 24.22 44.85
CA SER A 177 49.93 24.47 46.29
C SER A 177 49.67 23.23 47.15
N TRP A 178 49.32 22.09 46.55
CA TRP A 178 49.00 20.86 47.26
C TRP A 178 50.25 20.05 47.60
N ASN A 179 50.30 19.59 48.85
CA ASN A 179 51.29 18.67 49.39
C ASN A 179 50.59 17.40 49.91
N GLU A 180 51.37 16.42 50.35
CA GLU A 180 50.82 15.13 50.79
C GLU A 180 49.83 15.30 51.93
N GLN A 181 50.15 16.10 52.95
CA GLN A 181 49.28 16.35 54.09
C GLN A 181 47.89 16.88 53.69
N LYS A 182 47.82 17.86 52.78
CA LYS A 182 46.54 18.38 52.26
C LYS A 182 45.74 17.31 51.53
N LEU A 183 46.43 16.46 50.75
CA LEU A 183 45.79 15.35 50.05
C LEU A 183 45.28 14.29 51.04
N GLN A 184 46.03 13.98 52.11
CA GLN A 184 45.59 13.06 53.15
C GLN A 184 44.34 13.57 53.88
N GLU A 185 44.31 14.85 54.24
CA GLU A 185 43.14 15.48 54.87
C GLU A 185 41.92 15.44 53.96
N LEU A 186 42.08 15.76 52.67
CA LEU A 186 41.00 15.70 51.70
C LEU A 186 40.41 14.28 51.61
N ILE A 187 41.27 13.25 51.48
CA ILE A 187 40.77 11.88 51.37
C ILE A 187 40.03 11.46 52.65
N LYS A 188 40.57 11.76 53.84
CA LYS A 188 39.87 11.51 55.10
C LYS A 188 38.49 12.17 55.13
N GLN A 189 38.40 13.40 54.62
CA GLN A 189 37.15 14.13 54.54
C GLN A 189 36.16 13.50 53.56
N ILE A 190 36.61 13.01 52.40
CA ILE A 190 35.75 12.26 51.46
C ILE A 190 35.21 11.00 52.13
N TYR A 191 36.05 10.22 52.82
CA TYR A 191 35.55 9.04 53.54
C TYR A 191 34.53 9.39 54.64
N GLN A 192 34.72 10.49 55.37
CA GLN A 192 33.78 10.94 56.39
C GLN A 192 32.45 11.42 55.81
N ASP A 193 32.52 12.34 54.84
CA ASP A 193 31.35 12.99 54.24
C ASP A 193 30.50 11.98 53.46
N PHE A 194 31.11 10.93 52.91
CA PHE A 194 30.41 9.96 52.07
C PHE A 194 30.19 8.60 52.77
N ARG A 195 30.55 8.45 54.05
CA ARG A 195 30.39 7.19 54.84
C ARG A 195 28.96 6.64 54.85
N HIS A 196 27.97 7.53 54.76
CA HIS A 196 26.55 7.19 54.84
C HIS A 196 25.93 6.83 53.48
N LEU A 197 26.65 7.04 52.38
CA LEU A 197 26.22 6.67 51.04
C LEU A 197 26.68 5.23 50.76
N LYS A 198 25.73 4.32 50.51
CA LYS A 198 26.05 2.95 50.10
C LYS A 198 26.98 3.01 48.88
N LYS A 199 28.02 2.17 48.82
CA LYS A 199 29.03 2.10 47.72
C LYS A 199 28.40 2.17 46.31
N SER A 200 27.16 1.71 46.15
CA SER A 200 26.39 1.73 44.91
C SER A 200 25.76 3.09 44.50
N LYS A 201 25.95 4.17 45.27
CA LYS A 201 25.31 5.50 45.00
C LYS A 201 26.29 6.62 44.63
N ILE A 202 27.60 6.42 44.72
CA ILE A 202 28.60 7.36 44.18
C ILE A 202 29.08 6.72 42.88
N GLY A 203 28.76 7.35 41.76
CA GLY A 203 29.13 6.85 40.45
C GLY A 203 30.64 6.92 40.26
N TYR A 204 31.29 8.00 40.74
CA TYR A 204 32.71 8.24 40.50
C TYR A 204 33.31 9.48 41.22
N VAL A 205 34.62 9.49 41.53
CA VAL A 205 35.37 10.66 42.03
C VAL A 205 36.34 11.17 40.96
N GLN A 206 36.11 12.38 40.44
CA GLN A 206 36.97 13.00 39.44
C GLN A 206 37.92 14.00 40.09
N PHE A 207 39.22 13.72 40.04
CA PHE A 207 40.29 14.64 40.42
C PHE A 207 40.72 15.41 39.18
N ARG A 208 40.46 16.70 39.15
CA ARG A 208 40.99 17.61 38.13
C ARG A 208 42.27 18.24 38.68
N VAL A 209 43.40 17.94 38.04
CA VAL A 209 44.73 18.18 38.60
C VAL A 209 45.55 18.99 37.59
N VAL A 210 46.35 19.94 38.07
CA VAL A 210 47.34 20.62 37.22
C VAL A 210 48.41 19.60 36.81
N ILE A 211 48.88 19.64 35.56
CA ILE A 211 49.77 18.62 34.94
C ILE A 211 50.98 18.26 35.84
N SER A 212 51.58 19.26 36.49
CA SER A 212 52.71 19.14 37.42
C SER A 212 52.43 18.23 38.63
N LYS A 213 51.16 18.01 39.00
CA LYS A 213 50.74 17.25 40.18
C LYS A 213 50.08 15.91 39.85
N THR A 214 49.87 15.59 38.58
CA THR A 214 49.17 14.37 38.13
C THR A 214 49.84 13.10 38.65
N GLU A 215 51.16 12.99 38.54
CA GLU A 215 51.89 11.81 39.01
C GLU A 215 51.91 11.69 40.54
N PHE A 216 51.98 12.83 41.23
CA PHE A 216 51.94 12.92 42.68
C PHE A 216 50.59 12.44 43.24
N VAL A 217 49.47 12.91 42.69
CA VAL A 217 48.12 12.47 43.09
C VAL A 217 47.92 10.99 42.78
N ARG A 218 48.38 10.53 41.60
CA ARG A 218 48.27 9.12 41.20
C ARG A 218 48.96 8.18 42.19
N LYS A 219 50.25 8.43 42.48
CA LYS A 219 51.03 7.60 43.41
C LYS A 219 50.41 7.57 44.80
N TYR A 220 49.88 8.69 45.27
CA TYR A 220 49.23 8.76 46.57
C TYR A 220 47.92 7.93 46.62
N LEU A 221 47.06 8.04 45.59
CA LEU A 221 45.80 7.27 45.54
C LEU A 221 46.03 5.76 45.41
N GLU A 222 47.08 5.36 44.69
CA GLU A 222 47.52 3.96 44.63
C GLU A 222 48.02 3.45 45.99
N ALA A 223 48.84 4.25 46.69
CA ALA A 223 49.40 3.87 47.98
C ALA A 223 48.34 3.62 49.07
N ILE A 224 47.23 4.36 49.02
CA ILE A 224 46.11 4.19 49.97
C ILE A 224 45.03 3.23 49.46
N GLU A 225 45.26 2.57 48.31
CA GLU A 225 44.33 1.64 47.67
C GLU A 225 42.92 2.22 47.44
N PHE A 226 42.83 3.50 47.07
CA PHE A 226 41.56 4.24 46.99
C PHE A 226 40.53 3.57 46.07
N SER A 227 40.98 2.85 45.04
CA SER A 227 40.15 2.11 44.09
C SER A 227 39.33 0.97 44.70
N LYS A 228 39.68 0.46 45.90
CA LYS A 228 38.90 -0.58 46.60
C LYS A 228 37.55 -0.05 47.09
N ASP A 229 37.48 1.24 47.36
CA ASP A 229 36.30 1.87 47.95
C ASP A 229 35.56 2.80 46.99
N TYR A 230 36.29 3.47 46.07
CA TYR A 230 35.69 4.39 45.09
C TYR A 230 36.33 4.25 43.71
N GLN A 231 35.51 4.32 42.65
CA GLN A 231 36.02 4.51 41.29
C GLN A 231 36.46 5.99 41.12
N TYR A 232 37.62 6.24 40.49
CA TYR A 232 38.16 7.60 40.31
C TYR A 232 38.88 7.86 38.98
N LEU A 233 38.89 9.13 38.52
CA LEU A 233 39.62 9.64 37.33
C LEU A 233 40.55 10.72 37.79
N ILE A 234 41.68 10.83 37.11
CA ILE A 234 42.56 11.98 37.20
C ILE A 234 42.60 12.62 35.81
N ASP A 235 41.99 13.79 35.68
CA ASP A 235 42.03 14.60 34.46
C ASP A 235 42.94 15.80 34.67
N ASN A 236 43.57 16.26 33.59
CA ASN A 236 44.35 17.48 33.64
C ASN A 236 43.42 18.70 33.45
N GLU A 237 43.67 19.79 34.18
CA GLU A 237 43.10 21.09 33.80
C GLU A 237 43.70 21.52 32.46
N THR A 238 42.98 21.30 31.36
CA THR A 238 43.29 22.00 30.10
C THR A 238 42.83 23.44 30.26
N ASN A 239 43.76 24.39 30.15
CA ASN A 239 43.48 25.82 30.10
C ASN A 239 42.38 26.06 29.05
N GLU A 240 41.17 26.41 29.51
CA GLU A 240 40.08 26.85 28.61
C GLU A 240 40.41 28.18 27.91
N SER A 241 41.55 28.80 28.21
CA SER A 241 42.10 30.02 27.60
C SER A 241 42.71 29.83 26.20
N GLU A 242 42.90 28.60 25.70
CA GLU A 242 43.42 28.34 24.35
C GLU A 242 42.33 27.93 23.33
N ARG A 243 41.05 28.10 23.67
CA ARG A 243 39.93 27.94 22.72
C ARG A 243 39.29 29.29 22.41
N ILE A 244 40.02 30.14 21.71
CA ILE A 244 39.46 31.21 20.86
C ILE A 244 39.94 30.95 19.44
#